data_AF-A0A6A5T7V6-F1
#
_entry.id   AF-A0A6A5T7V6-F1
#
_cell.length_a   1.000
_cell.length_b   1.000
_cell.length_c   1.000
_cell.angle_alpha   90.00
_cell.angle_beta   90.00
_cell.angle_gamma   90.00
#
_symmetry.space_group_name_H-M   'P 1'
#
loop_
_entity.id
_entity.type
_entity.pdbx_description
1 polymer ?
#
loop_
_entity_poly.entity_id
_entity_poly.type
_entity_poly.pdbx_seq_one_letter_code
_entity_poly.pdbx_strand_id
1 'polypeptide(L)'
;MNISLAVLGALAFANASPTVQVKAIAKRKSITDIFGSSQLTGAFIDLLKDVANIFKDRKGNAPKPIPSATSFKDWKAFKANGVNLGEGCVLMEKGIDPAFFNNNGAAAAEDEDSFCEILGDFKCGLLLKKRYLTYITKADIDKFAAYGVNLIQVPIGYWAFMFRQKGMHFHTGGQLLAFSRIAQYAISKGMHAIVDLHGLPGGQNGLDNQGKTGQIGWWHNDDNFEASITMVKRATDCINLQPNKNQFTFSVINEPLPALLQFGQTPDSFAYLNKYYNASLAAIRKKSSTLPVMFSDGFSGEQV
;
A
#
# COMPACT_ATOMS: atom_id res chain seq x y z
N MET A 1 5.56 18.60 38.43
CA MET A 1 6.31 18.56 37.16
C MET A 1 5.41 17.87 36.15
N ASN A 2 4.75 18.66 35.28
CA ASN A 2 3.59 18.23 34.50
C ASN A 2 4.01 17.46 33.24
N ILE A 3 3.55 16.21 33.16
CA ILE A 3 3.69 15.36 31.97
C ILE A 3 2.71 15.88 30.91
N SER A 4 3.25 16.26 29.75
CA SER A 4 2.50 16.80 28.61
C SER A 4 1.49 15.79 28.06
N LEU A 5 0.29 16.27 27.75
CA LEU A 5 -0.87 15.57 27.16
C LEU A 5 -0.56 14.79 25.87
N ALA A 6 0.59 15.01 25.24
CA ALA A 6 1.04 14.28 24.05
C ALA A 6 1.35 12.80 24.33
N VAL A 7 1.68 12.42 25.57
CA VAL A 7 2.09 11.04 25.90
C VAL A 7 0.89 10.11 26.17
N LEU A 8 -0.26 10.65 26.59
CA LEU A 8 -1.49 9.85 26.76
C LEU A 8 -2.32 9.69 25.48
N GLY A 9 -2.09 10.52 24.45
CA GLY A 9 -2.75 10.37 23.16
C GLY A 9 -2.35 9.09 22.41
N ALA A 10 -1.06 8.72 22.46
CA ALA A 10 -0.53 7.59 21.68
C ALA A 10 -1.05 6.21 22.11
N LEU A 11 -1.51 6.06 23.36
CA LEU A 11 -2.12 4.81 23.86
C LEU A 11 -3.62 4.69 23.54
N ALA A 12 -4.30 5.80 23.20
CA ALA A 12 -5.73 5.80 22.90
C ALA A 12 -6.04 5.60 21.40
N PHE A 13 -5.10 5.89 20.49
CA PHE A 13 -5.30 5.75 19.03
C PHE A 13 -5.07 4.34 18.48
N ALA A 14 -4.48 3.43 19.26
CA ALA A 14 -4.27 2.05 18.85
C ALA A 14 -5.50 1.14 19.05
N ASN A 15 -6.51 1.55 19.83
CA ASN A 15 -7.67 0.72 20.19
C ASN A 15 -9.04 1.34 19.88
N ALA A 16 -9.10 2.53 19.29
CA ALA A 16 -10.38 3.10 18.87
C ALA A 16 -10.78 2.54 17.50
N SER A 17 -11.78 1.66 17.50
CA SER A 17 -12.49 1.24 16.28
C SER A 17 -12.82 2.48 15.41
N PRO A 18 -12.74 2.38 14.05
CA PRO A 18 -13.14 3.45 13.12
C PRO A 18 -14.52 4.07 13.44
N THR A 19 -15.39 3.32 14.11
CA THR A 19 -16.71 3.75 14.59
C THR A 19 -16.65 4.89 15.62
N VAL A 20 -15.58 5.01 16.42
CA VAL A 20 -15.47 6.03 17.49
C VAL A 20 -15.17 7.42 16.90
N GLN A 21 -14.36 7.49 15.83
CA GLN A 21 -14.05 8.76 15.19
C GLN A 21 -15.22 9.29 14.33
N VAL A 22 -15.96 8.40 13.66
CA VAL A 22 -17.18 8.78 12.93
C VAL A 22 -18.32 9.17 13.90
N LYS A 23 -18.43 8.53 15.06
CA LYS A 23 -19.40 8.92 16.10
C LYS A 23 -19.11 10.28 16.73
N ALA A 24 -17.84 10.69 16.82
CA ALA A 24 -17.46 12.03 17.28
C ALA A 24 -17.90 13.12 16.27
N ILE A 25 -17.86 12.82 14.97
CA ILE A 25 -18.35 13.70 13.89
C ILE A 25 -19.89 13.78 13.91
N ALA A 26 -20.58 12.66 14.17
CA ALA A 26 -22.05 12.63 14.25
C ALA A 26 -22.63 13.31 15.52
N LYS A 27 -21.80 13.58 16.55
CA LYS A 27 -22.21 14.17 17.83
C LYS A 27 -21.82 15.64 18.02
N ARG A 28 -21.07 16.26 17.11
CA ARG A 28 -20.73 17.70 17.20
C ARG A 28 -21.67 18.54 16.34
N LYS A 29 -22.23 19.58 16.95
CA LYS A 29 -23.08 20.58 16.32
C LYS A 29 -22.23 21.34 15.29
N SER A 30 -22.47 21.06 14.02
CA SER A 30 -21.93 21.75 12.84
C SER A 30 -20.51 21.35 12.37
N ILE A 31 -20.46 20.88 11.11
CA ILE A 31 -19.24 20.62 10.34
C ILE A 31 -18.45 21.93 10.10
N THR A 32 -19.14 23.07 10.12
CA THR A 32 -18.59 24.44 9.97
C THR A 32 -17.61 24.83 11.05
N ASP A 33 -17.76 24.30 12.27
CA ASP A 33 -16.84 24.58 13.38
C ASP A 33 -15.49 23.83 13.28
N ILE A 34 -15.40 22.82 12.39
CA ILE A 34 -14.18 22.01 12.20
C ILE A 34 -13.37 22.49 11.00
N PHE A 35 -14.03 22.92 9.93
CA PHE A 35 -13.37 23.18 8.64
C PHE A 35 -13.26 24.66 8.27
N GLY A 36 -13.93 25.56 9.00
CA GLY A 36 -14.11 26.93 8.55
C GLY A 36 -14.99 26.99 7.29
N SER A 37 -15.75 28.06 7.12
CA SER A 37 -16.71 28.17 6.01
C SER A 37 -16.05 28.14 4.61
N SER A 38 -14.77 28.51 4.50
CA SER A 38 -14.05 28.60 3.23
C SER A 38 -13.59 27.27 2.64
N GLN A 39 -13.50 26.19 3.44
CA GLN A 39 -13.10 24.86 2.96
C GLN A 39 -14.30 23.92 2.67
N LEU A 40 -15.51 24.37 2.99
CA LEU A 40 -16.74 23.59 2.85
C LEU A 40 -17.43 23.88 1.53
N THR A 41 -16.92 23.30 0.46
CA THR A 41 -17.64 23.23 -0.82
C THR A 41 -18.70 22.12 -0.76
N GLY A 42 -19.76 22.24 -1.57
CA GLY A 42 -20.81 21.20 -1.66
C GLY A 42 -20.22 19.81 -1.95
N ALA A 43 -19.23 19.74 -2.85
CA ALA A 43 -18.53 18.51 -3.20
C ALA A 43 -17.79 17.87 -2.01
N PHE A 44 -17.19 18.67 -1.12
CA PHE A 44 -16.51 18.14 0.06
C PHE A 44 -17.50 17.63 1.12
N ILE A 45 -18.65 18.29 1.26
CA ILE A 45 -19.74 17.82 2.13
C ILE A 45 -20.29 16.48 1.61
N ASP A 46 -20.49 16.34 0.30
CA ASP A 46 -20.99 15.10 -0.29
C ASP A 46 -19.97 13.95 -0.18
N LEU A 47 -18.67 14.25 -0.32
CA LEU A 47 -17.62 13.29 0.00
C LEU A 47 -17.70 12.78 1.45
N LEU A 48 -17.93 13.67 2.42
CA LEU A 48 -18.09 13.28 3.83
C LEU A 48 -19.31 12.38 4.04
N LYS A 49 -20.44 12.67 3.38
CA LYS A 49 -21.65 11.85 3.44
C LYS A 49 -21.43 10.47 2.82
N ASP A 50 -20.81 10.42 1.64
CA ASP A 50 -20.49 9.18 0.93
C ASP A 50 -19.61 8.28 1.78
N VAL A 51 -18.54 8.84 2.34
CA VAL A 51 -17.61 8.10 3.17
C VAL A 51 -18.32 7.58 4.43
N ALA A 52 -19.14 8.42 5.07
CA ALA A 52 -19.94 8.01 6.21
C ALA A 52 -20.89 6.84 5.87
N ASN A 53 -21.50 6.84 4.69
CA ASN A 53 -22.37 5.75 4.24
C ASN A 53 -21.60 4.46 3.97
N ILE A 54 -20.45 4.54 3.29
CA ILE A 54 -19.57 3.38 3.05
C ILE A 54 -19.15 2.72 4.38
N PHE A 55 -18.86 3.52 5.41
CA PHE A 55 -18.48 3.01 6.72
C PHE A 55 -19.67 2.52 7.57
N LYS A 56 -20.91 2.96 7.30
CA LYS A 56 -22.12 2.44 7.97
C LYS A 56 -22.47 1.02 7.50
N ASP A 57 -22.33 0.75 6.20
CA ASP A 57 -22.68 -0.55 5.61
C ASP A 57 -21.63 -1.63 5.89
N ARG A 58 -20.41 -1.23 6.27
CA ARG A 58 -19.30 -2.14 6.55
C ARG A 58 -19.00 -2.20 8.05
N LYS A 59 -19.82 -2.94 8.82
CA LYS A 59 -19.41 -3.41 10.15
C LYS A 59 -18.20 -4.33 9.98
N GLY A 60 -17.01 -3.79 10.22
CA GLY A 60 -15.72 -4.45 10.05
C GLY A 60 -15.55 -5.61 11.03
N ASN A 61 -15.91 -6.81 10.58
CA ASN A 61 -15.35 -8.02 11.13
C ASN A 61 -14.08 -8.36 10.34
N ALA A 62 -13.03 -8.83 11.02
CA ALA A 62 -11.89 -9.42 10.35
C ALA A 62 -12.37 -10.50 9.34
N PRO A 63 -11.77 -10.63 8.16
CA PRO A 63 -12.14 -11.67 7.21
C PRO A 63 -12.09 -13.03 7.91
N LYS A 64 -13.24 -13.71 7.99
CA LYS A 64 -13.26 -15.10 8.47
C LYS A 64 -12.50 -15.97 7.47
N PRO A 65 -11.80 -17.02 7.91
CA PRO A 65 -11.23 -18.01 7.00
C PRO A 65 -12.34 -18.51 6.06
N ILE A 66 -12.18 -18.31 4.76
CA ILE A 66 -13.05 -18.91 3.75
C ILE A 66 -12.34 -20.19 3.29
N PRO A 67 -13.03 -21.34 3.20
CA PRO A 67 -12.43 -22.56 2.68
C PRO A 67 -11.77 -22.31 1.33
N SER A 68 -10.51 -22.67 1.24
CA SER A 68 -9.63 -22.35 0.13
C SER A 68 -9.80 -23.36 -1.00
N ALA A 69 -10.17 -22.92 -2.19
CA ALA A 69 -10.09 -23.74 -3.42
C ALA A 69 -8.68 -23.67 -4.05
N THR A 70 -7.63 -23.52 -3.23
CA THR A 70 -6.30 -23.10 -3.70
C THR A 70 -5.52 -24.19 -4.41
N SER A 71 -4.94 -23.79 -5.54
CA SER A 71 -4.09 -24.61 -6.40
C SER A 71 -2.58 -24.36 -6.20
N PHE A 72 -2.18 -23.26 -5.54
CA PHE A 72 -0.76 -22.93 -5.36
C PHE A 72 -0.10 -23.87 -4.34
N LYS A 73 0.93 -24.59 -4.80
CA LYS A 73 1.78 -25.46 -3.98
C LYS A 73 3.23 -25.01 -4.01
N ASP A 74 3.74 -24.72 -5.21
CA ASP A 74 5.08 -24.22 -5.45
C ASP A 74 5.15 -23.48 -6.79
N TRP A 75 6.12 -22.58 -6.92
CA TRP A 75 6.33 -21.79 -8.14
C TRP A 75 6.90 -22.59 -9.32
N LYS A 76 7.41 -23.82 -9.13
CA LYS A 76 7.98 -24.63 -10.23
C LYS A 76 6.89 -25.29 -11.07
N ALA A 77 5.79 -25.71 -10.43
CA ALA A 77 4.64 -26.33 -11.09
C ALA A 77 3.51 -25.34 -11.39
N PHE A 78 3.45 -24.21 -10.68
CA PHE A 78 2.39 -23.23 -10.82
C PHE A 78 2.52 -22.42 -12.12
N LYS A 79 1.47 -22.43 -12.94
CA LYS A 79 1.35 -21.55 -14.12
C LYS A 79 0.49 -20.35 -13.78
N ALA A 80 1.09 -19.17 -13.75
CA ALA A 80 0.43 -17.94 -13.37
C ALA A 80 -0.28 -17.27 -14.56
N ASN A 81 -1.59 -17.06 -14.42
CA ASN A 81 -2.37 -16.12 -15.22
C ASN A 81 -2.86 -15.04 -14.24
N GLY A 82 -2.09 -13.97 -14.14
CA GLY A 82 -2.25 -12.97 -13.09
C GLY A 82 -2.75 -11.62 -13.56
N VAL A 83 -3.26 -10.83 -12.62
CA VAL A 83 -3.53 -9.41 -12.81
C VAL A 83 -2.86 -8.59 -11.71
N ASN A 84 -2.38 -7.42 -12.08
CA ASN A 84 -1.93 -6.42 -11.10
C ASN A 84 -3.14 -5.67 -10.57
N LEU A 85 -3.27 -5.62 -9.24
CA LEU A 85 -4.21 -4.75 -8.55
C LEU A 85 -3.52 -3.41 -8.22
N GLY A 86 -2.74 -2.90 -9.18
CA GLY A 86 -2.14 -1.57 -9.11
C GLY A 86 -3.21 -0.50 -8.97
N GLU A 87 -2.82 0.69 -8.48
CA GLU A 87 -3.61 1.94 -8.36
C GLU A 87 -4.94 1.91 -7.57
N GLY A 88 -5.49 0.71 -7.39
CA GLY A 88 -6.89 0.51 -7.09
C GLY A 88 -7.16 0.05 -5.67
N CYS A 89 -6.10 -0.15 -4.89
CA CYS A 89 -6.27 -0.62 -3.53
C CYS A 89 -5.45 0.14 -2.49
N VAL A 90 -4.18 0.50 -2.72
CA VAL A 90 -3.32 1.07 -1.65
C VAL A 90 -2.15 2.00 -2.09
N LEU A 91 -1.91 2.18 -3.39
CA LEU A 91 -0.89 3.08 -3.98
C LEU A 91 -1.49 3.80 -5.19
N MET A 92 -1.07 5.04 -5.52
CA MET A 92 -1.63 5.87 -6.59
C MET A 92 -0.64 6.22 -7.72
N GLU A 93 -1.15 6.11 -8.94
CA GLU A 93 -0.58 6.22 -10.30
C GLU A 93 -1.14 7.36 -11.14
N LYS A 94 -0.56 8.56 -11.28
CA LYS A 94 -1.30 9.58 -12.08
C LYS A 94 -1.53 9.14 -13.54
N GLY A 95 -0.61 8.36 -14.10
CA GLY A 95 -0.73 7.81 -15.45
C GLY A 95 -1.89 6.83 -15.66
N ILE A 96 -2.40 6.18 -14.61
CA ILE A 96 -3.45 5.14 -14.71
C ILE A 96 -4.85 5.74 -14.49
N ASP A 97 -5.06 6.55 -13.44
CA ASP A 97 -6.32 7.25 -13.17
C ASP A 97 -6.13 8.78 -13.01
N PRO A 98 -5.80 9.50 -14.10
CA PRO A 98 -5.63 10.95 -14.06
C PRO A 98 -6.93 11.67 -13.66
N ALA A 99 -8.10 11.07 -13.94
CA ALA A 99 -9.39 11.62 -13.59
C ALA A 99 -9.57 11.74 -12.07
N PHE A 100 -9.07 10.77 -11.29
CA PHE A 100 -9.10 10.85 -9.83
C PHE A 100 -8.31 12.06 -9.29
N PHE A 101 -7.13 12.34 -9.84
CA PHE A 101 -6.32 13.49 -9.45
C PHE A 101 -7.01 14.81 -9.83
N ASN A 102 -7.48 14.90 -11.08
CA ASN A 102 -8.10 16.09 -11.64
C ASN A 102 -9.40 16.46 -10.90
N ASN A 103 -10.29 15.48 -10.72
CA ASN A 103 -11.62 15.71 -10.14
C ASN A 103 -11.59 16.02 -8.65
N ASN A 104 -10.49 15.71 -7.95
CA ASN A 104 -10.36 15.96 -6.51
C ASN A 104 -9.57 17.24 -6.17
N GLY A 105 -9.19 18.03 -7.18
CA GLY A 105 -8.50 19.31 -6.99
C GLY A 105 -6.98 19.16 -6.80
N ALA A 106 -6.40 18.09 -7.32
CA ALA A 106 -4.96 17.83 -7.30
C ALA A 106 -4.42 17.58 -8.72
N ALA A 107 -4.95 18.30 -9.71
CA ALA A 107 -4.55 18.15 -11.11
C ALA A 107 -3.05 18.43 -11.36
N ALA A 108 -2.44 19.26 -10.49
CA ALA A 108 -1.02 19.60 -10.54
C ALA A 108 -0.11 18.59 -9.81
N ALA A 109 -0.65 17.64 -9.06
CA ALA A 109 0.16 16.57 -8.47
C ALA A 109 0.74 15.69 -9.57
N GLU A 110 1.95 15.18 -9.38
CA GLU A 110 2.62 14.26 -10.30
C GLU A 110 2.52 12.81 -9.77
N ASP A 111 2.34 12.64 -8.47
CA ASP A 111 2.43 11.38 -7.74
C ASP A 111 1.57 11.40 -6.45
N GLU A 112 1.55 10.29 -5.69
CA GLU A 112 0.75 10.18 -4.46
C GLU A 112 1.20 11.16 -3.37
N ASP A 113 2.51 11.44 -3.26
CA ASP A 113 3.03 12.38 -2.25
C ASP A 113 2.53 13.80 -2.50
N SER A 114 2.72 14.32 -3.72
CA SER A 114 2.25 15.64 -4.13
C SER A 114 0.72 15.73 -4.13
N PHE A 115 0.02 14.62 -4.41
CA PHE A 115 -1.44 14.55 -4.25
C PHE A 115 -1.87 14.79 -2.80
N CYS A 116 -1.21 14.13 -1.84
CA CYS A 116 -1.50 14.38 -0.43
C CYS A 116 -1.01 15.74 0.06
N GLU A 117 0.08 16.27 -0.49
CA GLU A 117 0.57 17.62 -0.18
C GLU A 117 -0.46 18.68 -0.56
N ILE A 118 -0.96 18.65 -1.80
CA ILE A 118 -1.95 19.62 -2.30
C ILE A 118 -3.26 19.56 -1.51
N LEU A 119 -3.72 18.36 -1.17
CA LEU A 119 -5.02 18.18 -0.52
C LEU A 119 -4.96 18.32 1.00
N GLY A 120 -3.79 18.19 1.60
CA GLY A 120 -3.58 18.08 3.03
C GLY A 120 -4.05 16.74 3.62
N ASP A 121 -3.52 16.43 4.81
CA ASP A 121 -3.67 15.15 5.51
C ASP A 121 -5.12 14.64 5.58
N PHE A 122 -6.07 15.53 5.90
CA PHE A 122 -7.46 15.14 6.12
C PHE A 122 -8.16 14.75 4.82
N LYS A 123 -8.15 15.63 3.81
CA LYS A 123 -8.84 15.39 2.54
C LYS A 123 -8.17 14.24 1.77
N CYS A 124 -6.83 14.17 1.77
CA CYS A 124 -6.11 13.06 1.17
C CYS A 124 -6.52 11.73 1.83
N GLY A 125 -6.44 11.65 3.16
CA GLY A 125 -6.77 10.42 3.89
C GLY A 125 -8.23 10.00 3.72
N LEU A 126 -9.16 10.94 3.59
CA LEU A 126 -10.57 10.65 3.35
C LEU A 126 -10.80 10.04 1.96
N LEU A 127 -10.20 10.64 0.93
CA LEU A 127 -10.29 10.19 -0.46
C LEU A 127 -9.62 8.83 -0.67
N LEU A 128 -8.41 8.66 -0.16
CA LEU A 128 -7.69 7.40 -0.27
C LEU A 128 -8.43 6.28 0.46
N LYS A 129 -8.91 6.50 1.69
CA LYS A 129 -9.76 5.51 2.38
C LYS A 129 -11.02 5.17 1.59
N LYS A 130 -11.69 6.13 0.95
CA LYS A 130 -12.83 5.85 0.07
C LYS A 130 -12.40 4.93 -1.07
N ARG A 131 -11.33 5.30 -1.79
CA ARG A 131 -10.80 4.54 -2.92
C ARG A 131 -10.43 3.11 -2.55
N TYR A 132 -9.71 2.92 -1.45
CA TYR A 132 -9.32 1.60 -0.92
C TYR A 132 -10.53 0.69 -0.64
N LEU A 133 -11.73 1.26 -0.45
CA LEU A 133 -12.96 0.53 -0.20
C LEU A 133 -13.79 0.28 -1.47
N THR A 134 -13.68 1.13 -2.49
CA THR A 134 -14.62 1.17 -3.62
C THR A 134 -14.02 0.91 -4.98
N TYR A 135 -12.71 1.08 -5.17
CA TYR A 135 -12.12 0.97 -6.50
C TYR A 135 -11.98 -0.50 -6.94
N ILE A 136 -11.28 -1.34 -6.17
CA ILE A 136 -11.37 -2.80 -6.33
C ILE A 136 -12.38 -3.38 -5.33
N THR A 137 -13.40 -4.03 -5.86
CA THR A 137 -14.48 -4.67 -5.10
C THR A 137 -14.44 -6.19 -5.21
N LYS A 138 -15.29 -6.86 -4.43
CA LYS A 138 -15.48 -8.31 -4.54
C LYS A 138 -16.00 -8.72 -5.92
N ALA A 139 -16.86 -7.90 -6.53
CA ALA A 139 -17.39 -8.18 -7.86
C ALA A 139 -16.30 -8.18 -8.94
N ASP A 140 -15.25 -7.37 -8.76
CA ASP A 140 -14.10 -7.37 -9.69
C ASP A 140 -13.28 -8.66 -9.54
N ILE A 141 -13.05 -9.11 -8.31
CA ILE A 141 -12.41 -10.41 -8.05
C ILE A 141 -13.24 -11.58 -8.59
N ASP A 142 -14.58 -11.53 -8.48
CA ASP A 142 -15.47 -12.53 -9.08
C ASP A 142 -15.31 -12.58 -10.60
N LYS A 143 -15.21 -11.42 -11.26
CA LYS A 143 -14.94 -11.36 -12.71
C LYS A 143 -13.58 -11.94 -13.04
N PHE A 144 -12.52 -11.58 -12.30
CA PHE A 144 -11.19 -12.13 -12.53
C PHE A 144 -11.19 -13.66 -12.45
N ALA A 145 -11.84 -14.23 -11.43
CA ALA A 145 -12.00 -15.68 -11.30
C ALA A 145 -12.76 -16.28 -12.49
N ALA A 146 -13.81 -15.64 -12.97
CA ALA A 146 -14.58 -16.08 -14.14
C ALA A 146 -13.75 -16.06 -15.45
N TYR A 147 -12.76 -15.17 -15.55
CA TYR A 147 -11.80 -15.13 -16.66
C TYR A 147 -10.59 -16.06 -16.47
N GLY A 148 -10.57 -16.87 -15.42
CA GLY A 148 -9.49 -17.84 -15.16
C GLY A 148 -8.22 -17.21 -14.56
N VAL A 149 -8.31 -16.00 -14.00
CA VAL A 149 -7.21 -15.40 -13.23
C VAL A 149 -6.97 -16.23 -11.96
N ASN A 150 -5.71 -16.62 -11.75
CA ASN A 150 -5.29 -17.44 -10.61
C ASN A 150 -4.22 -16.78 -9.72
N LEU A 151 -3.80 -15.56 -10.06
CA LEU A 151 -2.81 -14.79 -9.32
C LEU A 151 -3.22 -13.31 -9.28
N ILE A 152 -3.04 -12.68 -8.13
CA ILE A 152 -3.10 -11.22 -8.01
C ILE A 152 -1.77 -10.70 -7.47
N GLN A 153 -1.32 -9.56 -7.97
CA GLN A 153 -0.20 -8.82 -7.39
C GLN A 153 -0.72 -7.51 -6.81
N VAL A 154 -0.36 -7.20 -5.57
CA VAL A 154 -0.80 -5.97 -4.88
C VAL A 154 0.42 -5.10 -4.59
N PRO A 155 0.62 -4.04 -5.38
CA PRO A 155 1.59 -2.97 -5.10
C PRO A 155 1.28 -2.26 -3.79
N ILE A 156 2.26 -2.13 -2.89
CA ILE A 156 2.14 -1.42 -1.62
C ILE A 156 3.39 -0.57 -1.36
N GLY A 157 3.20 0.73 -1.11
CA GLY A 157 4.29 1.63 -0.74
C GLY A 157 4.72 1.52 0.73
N TYR A 158 5.93 1.99 1.04
CA TYR A 158 6.50 1.93 2.39
C TYR A 158 5.68 2.65 3.46
N TRP A 159 4.92 3.68 3.08
CA TRP A 159 4.07 4.45 3.98
C TRP A 159 2.92 3.64 4.60
N ALA A 160 2.62 2.46 4.08
CA ALA A 160 1.68 1.51 4.68
C ALA A 160 2.27 0.75 5.88
N PHE A 161 3.60 0.60 5.94
CA PHE A 161 4.31 -0.19 6.95
C PHE A 161 5.13 0.66 7.92
N MET A 162 5.44 1.90 7.54
CA MET A 162 6.34 2.80 8.26
C MET A 162 5.62 4.04 8.76
N PHE A 163 6.20 4.68 9.77
CA PHE A 163 5.77 6.02 10.15
C PHE A 163 6.16 7.01 9.05
N ARG A 164 5.31 8.02 8.85
CA ARG A 164 5.55 9.10 7.89
C ARG A 164 6.91 9.76 8.16
N GLN A 165 7.75 9.81 7.13
CA GLN A 165 9.05 10.46 7.19
C GLN A 165 8.90 11.98 7.12
N LYS A 166 9.88 12.72 7.66
CA LYS A 166 9.87 14.19 7.63
C LYS A 166 9.88 14.70 6.18
N GLY A 167 8.99 15.64 5.86
CA GLY A 167 8.87 16.22 4.51
C GLY A 167 8.15 15.32 3.50
N MET A 168 7.63 14.18 3.93
CA MET A 168 6.72 13.34 3.13
C MET A 168 5.29 13.60 3.58
N HIS A 169 4.36 13.54 2.63
CA HIS A 169 2.94 13.89 2.79
C HIS A 169 2.02 12.68 2.65
N PHE A 170 2.54 11.49 2.30
CA PHE A 170 1.77 10.26 2.19
C PHE A 170 0.77 10.04 3.32
N HIS A 171 -0.42 9.54 2.96
CA HIS A 171 -1.39 9.08 3.93
C HIS A 171 -0.94 7.75 4.55
N THR A 172 -0.81 7.67 5.87
CA THR A 172 -0.60 6.40 6.58
C THR A 172 -1.89 5.97 7.28
N GLY A 173 -2.48 4.86 6.84
CA GLY A 173 -3.64 4.26 7.49
C GLY A 173 -4.61 3.56 6.54
N GLY A 174 -5.07 2.36 6.93
CA GLY A 174 -6.12 1.63 6.21
C GLY A 174 -5.65 0.80 5.01
N GLN A 175 -4.44 1.03 4.49
CA GLN A 175 -3.88 0.26 3.38
C GLN A 175 -3.84 -1.24 3.69
N LEU A 176 -3.21 -1.62 4.80
CA LEU A 176 -3.03 -3.03 5.17
C LEU A 176 -4.37 -3.75 5.40
N LEU A 177 -5.38 -3.02 5.90
CA LEU A 177 -6.73 -3.55 6.06
C LEU A 177 -7.42 -3.76 4.71
N ALA A 178 -7.28 -2.80 3.78
CA ALA A 178 -7.82 -2.91 2.43
C ALA A 178 -7.17 -4.05 1.65
N PHE A 179 -5.84 -4.14 1.71
CA PHE A 179 -5.05 -5.25 1.18
C PHE A 179 -5.56 -6.59 1.74
N SER A 180 -5.61 -6.75 3.06
CA SER A 180 -6.08 -8.01 3.68
C SER A 180 -7.49 -8.36 3.21
N ARG A 181 -8.42 -7.39 3.16
CA ARG A 181 -9.80 -7.61 2.70
C ARG A 181 -9.85 -8.19 1.28
N ILE A 182 -9.14 -7.57 0.33
CA ILE A 182 -9.18 -7.98 -1.08
C ILE A 182 -8.38 -9.26 -1.31
N ALA A 183 -7.18 -9.37 -0.72
CA ALA A 183 -6.35 -10.55 -0.86
C ALA A 183 -7.02 -11.80 -0.29
N GLN A 184 -7.64 -11.73 0.91
CA GLN A 184 -8.36 -12.88 1.46
C GLN A 184 -9.56 -13.28 0.60
N TYR A 185 -10.23 -12.32 -0.04
CA TYR A 185 -11.33 -12.64 -0.95
C TYR A 185 -10.83 -13.29 -2.24
N ALA A 186 -9.75 -12.80 -2.84
CA ALA A 186 -9.09 -13.42 -3.99
C ALA A 186 -8.63 -14.85 -3.69
N ILE A 187 -8.02 -15.07 -2.53
CA ILE A 187 -7.62 -16.40 -2.06
C ILE A 187 -8.83 -17.33 -1.92
N SER A 188 -9.95 -16.82 -1.43
CA SER A 188 -11.19 -17.61 -1.37
C SER A 188 -11.74 -18.01 -2.74
N LYS A 189 -11.31 -17.35 -3.81
CA LYS A 189 -11.62 -17.67 -5.21
C LYS A 189 -10.55 -18.54 -5.87
N GLY A 190 -9.61 -19.08 -5.09
CA GLY A 190 -8.55 -19.97 -5.57
C GLY A 190 -7.33 -19.24 -6.12
N MET A 191 -7.21 -17.93 -5.92
CA MET A 191 -6.05 -17.15 -6.36
C MET A 191 -4.90 -17.20 -5.34
N HIS A 192 -3.67 -17.12 -5.83
CA HIS A 192 -2.50 -16.81 -5.02
C HIS A 192 -2.24 -15.29 -5.03
N ALA A 193 -1.62 -14.74 -3.98
CA ALA A 193 -1.40 -13.30 -3.86
C ALA A 193 0.08 -12.92 -3.72
N ILE A 194 0.55 -11.94 -4.47
CA ILE A 194 1.87 -11.32 -4.29
C ILE A 194 1.68 -10.01 -3.53
N VAL A 195 2.41 -9.85 -2.41
CA VAL A 195 2.61 -8.56 -1.76
C VAL A 195 3.86 -7.96 -2.34
N ASP A 196 3.75 -6.79 -2.95
CA ASP A 196 4.84 -6.16 -3.66
C ASP A 196 5.24 -4.82 -3.05
N LEU A 197 6.49 -4.73 -2.57
CA LEU A 197 7.04 -3.48 -2.06
C LEU A 197 7.35 -2.54 -3.21
N HIS A 198 6.36 -1.72 -3.55
CA HIS A 198 6.36 -0.98 -4.80
C HIS A 198 7.08 0.36 -4.72
N GLY A 199 7.21 0.92 -3.52
CA GLY A 199 8.01 2.12 -3.24
C GLY A 199 8.81 1.95 -1.96
N LEU A 200 10.12 2.15 -2.05
CA LEU A 200 11.03 2.07 -0.91
C LEU A 200 11.38 3.47 -0.34
N PRO A 201 11.76 3.55 0.95
CA PRO A 201 12.34 4.77 1.52
C PRO A 201 13.46 5.34 0.65
N GLY A 202 13.34 6.62 0.27
CA GLY A 202 14.32 7.31 -0.57
C GLY A 202 14.15 7.13 -2.08
N GLY A 203 13.26 6.25 -2.53
CA GLY A 203 12.95 6.02 -3.95
C GLY A 203 14.02 5.20 -4.67
N GLN A 204 13.59 4.07 -5.25
CA GLN A 204 14.45 3.12 -5.95
C GLN A 204 14.55 3.35 -7.47
N ASN A 205 13.65 4.13 -8.08
CA ASN A 205 13.58 4.28 -9.54
C ASN A 205 13.30 5.71 -10.06
N GLY A 206 12.85 6.62 -9.21
CA GLY A 206 12.57 8.02 -9.58
C GLY A 206 11.25 8.24 -10.34
N LEU A 207 10.45 7.19 -10.56
CA LEU A 207 9.16 7.28 -11.27
C LEU A 207 8.02 7.67 -10.33
N ASP A 208 6.84 7.94 -10.86
CA ASP A 208 5.64 8.20 -10.05
C ASP A 208 5.16 6.93 -9.31
N ASN A 209 5.37 5.75 -9.91
CA ASN A 209 4.90 4.46 -9.37
C ASN A 209 5.51 4.05 -8.02
N GLN A 210 6.67 4.57 -7.64
CA GLN A 210 7.22 4.37 -6.29
C GLN A 210 6.57 5.30 -5.23
N GLY A 211 5.65 6.18 -5.64
CA GLY A 211 4.90 7.11 -4.81
C GLY A 211 5.40 8.55 -4.82
N LYS A 212 6.67 8.79 -5.15
CA LYS A 212 7.25 10.15 -5.27
C LYS A 212 8.28 10.23 -6.39
N THR A 213 7.98 11.07 -7.36
CA THR A 213 8.77 11.33 -8.57
C THR A 213 10.10 11.97 -8.21
N GLY A 214 11.15 11.62 -8.95
CA GLY A 214 12.50 12.20 -8.82
C GLY A 214 13.30 11.70 -7.62
N GLN A 215 12.74 10.85 -6.75
CA GLN A 215 13.48 10.25 -5.65
C GLN A 215 14.32 9.05 -6.11
N ILE A 216 15.64 9.17 -5.97
CA ILE A 216 16.63 8.11 -6.25
C ILE A 216 17.62 7.92 -5.08
N GLY A 217 17.28 8.44 -3.91
CA GLY A 217 18.13 8.45 -2.73
C GLY A 217 18.23 7.10 -2.01
N TRP A 218 17.54 6.06 -2.47
CA TRP A 218 17.69 4.71 -1.92
C TRP A 218 19.08 4.13 -2.19
N TRP A 219 19.63 4.37 -3.38
CA TRP A 219 20.91 3.82 -3.81
C TRP A 219 22.08 4.36 -2.98
N HIS A 220 22.96 3.45 -2.54
CA HIS A 220 24.16 3.78 -1.77
C HIS A 220 23.92 4.61 -0.49
N ASN A 221 22.72 4.50 0.10
CA ASN A 221 22.36 5.17 1.34
C ASN A 221 22.05 4.15 2.44
N ASP A 222 22.83 4.15 3.51
CA ASP A 222 22.69 3.16 4.59
C ASP A 222 21.41 3.35 5.41
N ASP A 223 20.95 4.59 5.63
CA ASP A 223 19.72 4.87 6.36
C ASP A 223 18.49 4.36 5.59
N ASN A 224 18.43 4.60 4.28
CA ASN A 224 17.37 4.10 3.41
C ASN A 224 17.44 2.57 3.25
N PHE A 225 18.64 2.00 3.21
CA PHE A 225 18.84 0.55 3.24
C PHE A 225 18.23 -0.06 4.50
N GLU A 226 18.62 0.41 5.68
CA GLU A 226 18.14 -0.12 6.97
C GLU A 226 16.64 0.13 7.18
N ALA A 227 16.13 1.27 6.71
CA ALA A 227 14.71 1.57 6.66
C ALA A 227 13.96 0.54 5.79
N SER A 228 14.49 0.21 4.61
CA SER A 228 13.92 -0.80 3.70
C SER A 228 13.94 -2.20 4.33
N ILE A 229 15.03 -2.59 4.99
CA ILE A 229 15.09 -3.88 5.71
C ILE A 229 14.09 -3.90 6.88
N THR A 230 13.87 -2.77 7.55
CA THR A 230 12.82 -2.64 8.58
C THR A 230 11.42 -2.79 7.99
N MET A 231 11.16 -2.20 6.83
CA MET A 231 9.92 -2.39 6.07
C MET A 231 9.71 -3.85 5.70
N VAL A 232 10.73 -4.54 5.17
CA VAL A 232 10.69 -5.99 4.85
C VAL A 232 10.29 -6.81 6.07
N LYS A 233 10.88 -6.54 7.24
CA LYS A 233 10.52 -7.22 8.51
C LYS A 233 9.05 -7.03 8.87
N ARG A 234 8.54 -5.79 8.76
CA ARG A 234 7.14 -5.45 9.11
C ARG A 234 6.15 -6.06 8.11
N ALA A 235 6.45 -6.02 6.82
CA ALA A 235 5.64 -6.64 5.79
C ALA A 235 5.58 -8.17 5.97
N THR A 236 6.71 -8.80 6.32
CA THR A 236 6.75 -10.24 6.66
C THR A 236 5.85 -10.58 7.84
N ASP A 237 5.87 -9.76 8.90
CA ASP A 237 4.97 -9.93 10.05
C ASP A 237 3.49 -9.80 9.63
N CYS A 238 3.17 -8.82 8.79
CA CYS A 238 1.82 -8.62 8.26
C CYS A 238 1.32 -9.81 7.44
N ILE A 239 2.18 -10.41 6.61
CA ILE A 239 1.87 -11.62 5.83
C ILE A 239 1.66 -12.82 6.77
N ASN A 240 2.55 -13.00 7.74
CA ASN A 240 2.49 -14.11 8.69
C ASN A 240 1.23 -14.07 9.59
N LEU A 241 0.65 -12.89 9.81
CA LEU A 241 -0.60 -12.70 10.54
C LEU A 241 -1.87 -12.95 9.69
N GLN A 242 -1.74 -13.15 8.38
CA GLN A 242 -2.88 -13.45 7.52
C GLN A 242 -3.42 -14.87 7.77
N PRO A 243 -4.75 -15.09 7.77
CA PRO A 243 -5.35 -16.43 7.92
C PRO A 243 -4.82 -17.46 6.90
N ASN A 244 -4.61 -17.02 5.66
CA ASN A 244 -4.12 -17.85 4.56
C ASN A 244 -2.67 -17.53 4.17
N LYS A 245 -1.77 -17.32 5.14
CA LYS A 245 -0.38 -16.87 4.91
C LYS A 245 0.43 -17.69 3.89
N ASN A 246 0.11 -18.97 3.70
CA ASN A 246 0.78 -19.85 2.72
C ASN A 246 0.38 -19.56 1.27
N GLN A 247 -0.64 -18.72 1.05
CA GLN A 247 -1.14 -18.29 -0.26
C GLN A 247 -0.60 -16.90 -0.63
N PHE A 248 0.53 -16.53 -0.03
CA PHE A 248 1.23 -15.29 -0.32
C PHE A 248 2.63 -15.55 -0.85
N THR A 249 3.09 -14.67 -1.71
CA THR A 249 4.50 -14.49 -2.10
C THR A 249 4.90 -13.06 -1.83
N PHE A 250 6.15 -12.84 -1.47
CA PHE A 250 6.65 -11.53 -1.10
C PHE A 250 7.66 -11.01 -2.13
N SER A 251 7.29 -9.97 -2.86
CA SER A 251 8.21 -9.19 -3.70
C SER A 251 8.80 -8.05 -2.87
N VAL A 252 10.13 -8.03 -2.75
CA VAL A 252 10.84 -7.14 -1.81
C VAL A 252 11.21 -5.78 -2.41
N ILE A 253 11.07 -5.61 -3.72
CA ILE A 253 11.32 -4.36 -4.44
C ILE A 253 10.70 -4.42 -5.84
N ASN A 254 10.06 -3.34 -6.25
CA ASN A 254 9.61 -3.14 -7.61
C ASN A 254 10.61 -2.31 -8.42
N GLU A 255 10.90 -2.75 -9.64
CA GLU A 255 11.62 -2.00 -10.69
C GLU A 255 12.81 -1.16 -10.20
N PRO A 256 13.82 -1.74 -9.52
CA PRO A 256 14.96 -0.96 -9.06
C PRO A 256 15.77 -0.41 -10.25
N LEU A 257 15.87 0.92 -10.35
CA LEU A 257 16.58 1.61 -11.42
C LEU A 257 17.38 2.81 -10.87
N PRO A 258 18.73 2.76 -10.86
CA PRO A 258 19.56 3.81 -10.28
C PRO A 258 19.61 5.12 -11.10
N ALA A 259 19.31 5.07 -12.40
CA ALA A 259 19.35 6.24 -13.26
C ALA A 259 18.29 6.16 -14.38
N LEU A 260 17.41 7.16 -14.44
CA LEU A 260 16.40 7.28 -15.52
C LEU A 260 17.03 7.62 -16.89
N LEU A 261 18.16 8.33 -16.90
CA LEU A 261 18.81 8.81 -18.13
C LEU A 261 19.71 7.76 -18.79
N GLN A 262 20.08 6.71 -18.07
CA GLN A 262 20.82 5.56 -18.58
C GLN A 262 20.06 4.32 -18.09
N PHE A 263 18.99 3.95 -18.81
CA PHE A 263 18.28 2.71 -18.54
C PHE A 263 19.28 1.55 -18.43
N GLY A 264 19.47 1.03 -17.22
CA GLY A 264 20.40 -0.06 -16.96
C GLY A 264 20.95 -0.06 -15.54
N GLN A 265 21.56 -1.20 -15.20
CA GLN A 265 22.31 -1.37 -13.97
C GLN A 265 23.80 -1.15 -14.25
N THR A 266 24.51 -0.54 -13.30
CA THR A 266 25.97 -0.60 -13.24
C THR A 266 26.39 -1.82 -12.41
N PRO A 267 27.65 -2.28 -12.50
CA PRO A 267 28.14 -3.31 -11.60
C PRO A 267 27.96 -2.95 -10.11
N ASP A 268 28.12 -1.67 -9.76
CA ASP A 268 27.96 -1.17 -8.39
C ASP A 268 26.51 -1.18 -7.93
N SER A 269 25.56 -0.75 -8.80
CA SER A 269 24.14 -0.82 -8.47
C SER A 269 23.67 -2.26 -8.36
N PHE A 270 24.15 -3.16 -9.21
CA PHE A 270 23.85 -4.59 -9.11
C PHE A 270 24.41 -5.21 -7.83
N ALA A 271 25.63 -4.82 -7.42
CA ALA A 271 26.20 -5.25 -6.14
C ALA A 271 25.38 -4.73 -4.94
N TYR A 272 24.92 -3.48 -4.99
CA TYR A 272 24.03 -2.91 -3.98
C TYR A 272 22.68 -3.63 -3.92
N LEU A 273 22.10 -3.94 -5.09
CA LEU A 273 20.83 -4.68 -5.19
C LEU A 273 20.98 -6.10 -4.64
N ASN A 274 22.07 -6.79 -4.95
CA ASN A 274 22.36 -8.12 -4.39
C ASN A 274 22.57 -8.08 -2.87
N LYS A 275 23.24 -7.05 -2.34
CA LYS A 275 23.33 -6.80 -0.89
C LYS A 275 21.92 -6.69 -0.28
N TYR A 276 21.03 -5.92 -0.93
CA TYR A 276 19.65 -5.77 -0.49
C TYR A 276 18.84 -7.08 -0.55
N TYR A 277 18.95 -7.86 -1.63
CA TYR A 277 18.27 -9.15 -1.75
C TYR A 277 18.71 -10.15 -0.69
N ASN A 278 20.01 -10.26 -0.46
CA ASN A 278 20.55 -11.15 0.58
C ASN A 278 20.09 -10.74 1.99
N ALA A 279 20.14 -9.44 2.29
CA ALA A 279 19.68 -8.92 3.58
C ALA A 279 18.16 -9.12 3.77
N SER A 280 17.37 -8.88 2.73
CA SER A 280 15.91 -9.07 2.74
C SER A 280 15.55 -10.54 2.94
N LEU A 281 16.17 -11.44 2.18
CA LEU A 281 15.95 -12.88 2.31
C LEU A 281 16.35 -13.37 3.72
N ALA A 282 17.48 -12.92 4.24
CA ALA A 282 17.91 -13.26 5.60
C ALA A 282 16.91 -12.75 6.66
N ALA A 283 16.39 -11.53 6.50
CA ALA A 283 15.38 -10.97 7.40
C ALA A 283 14.05 -11.74 7.34
N ILE A 284 13.61 -12.14 6.14
CA ILE A 284 12.41 -12.95 5.93
C ILE A 284 12.59 -14.33 6.56
N ARG A 285 13.73 -15.01 6.32
CA ARG A 285 13.99 -16.37 6.81
C ARG A 285 14.07 -16.47 8.33
N LYS A 286 14.42 -15.38 9.03
CA LYS A 286 14.31 -15.29 10.50
C LYS A 286 12.86 -15.34 11.02
N LYS A 287 11.87 -15.02 10.17
CA LYS A 287 10.44 -14.93 10.52
C LYS A 287 9.57 -15.97 9.81
N SER A 288 10.01 -16.48 8.66
CA SER A 288 9.30 -17.47 7.87
C SER A 288 10.26 -18.30 7.01
N SER A 289 10.30 -19.60 7.27
CA SER A 289 11.11 -20.56 6.51
C SER A 289 10.49 -20.91 5.16
N THR A 290 9.18 -20.72 4.99
CA THR A 290 8.42 -21.21 3.82
C THR A 290 7.89 -20.12 2.91
N LEU A 291 7.87 -18.84 3.33
CA LEU A 291 7.37 -17.74 2.50
C LEU A 291 8.20 -17.62 1.21
N PRO A 292 7.59 -17.81 0.03
CA PRO A 292 8.28 -17.58 -1.23
C PRO A 292 8.63 -16.09 -1.39
N VAL A 293 9.82 -15.83 -1.93
CA VAL A 293 10.33 -14.47 -2.14
C VAL A 293 10.57 -14.29 -3.63
N MET A 294 10.07 -13.17 -4.16
CA MET A 294 10.23 -12.76 -5.55
C MET A 294 11.22 -11.59 -5.61
N PHE A 295 12.14 -11.65 -6.57
CA PHE A 295 13.10 -10.59 -6.87
C PHE A 295 12.81 -10.03 -8.26
N SER A 296 12.79 -8.70 -8.36
CA SER A 296 12.77 -8.02 -9.65
C SER A 296 14.14 -8.16 -10.32
N ASP A 297 14.19 -8.27 -11.65
CA ASP A 297 15.45 -8.40 -12.39
C ASP A 297 16.24 -7.08 -12.46
N GLY A 298 15.63 -5.96 -12.02
CA GLY A 298 16.22 -4.63 -12.11
C GLY A 298 16.57 -4.23 -13.54
N PHE A 299 15.83 -4.71 -14.53
CA PHE A 299 16.04 -4.45 -15.96
C PHE A 299 17.39 -4.97 -16.49
N SER A 300 18.01 -5.95 -15.81
CA SER A 300 19.30 -6.51 -16.22
C SER A 300 19.19 -7.59 -17.30
N GLY A 301 17.98 -8.00 -17.69
CA GLY A 301 17.73 -9.09 -18.63
C GLY A 301 18.11 -10.46 -18.07
N GLU A 302 17.93 -11.51 -18.88
CA GLU A 302 18.41 -12.85 -18.51
C GLU A 302 19.94 -12.89 -18.50
N GLN A 303 20.53 -13.19 -17.34
CA GLN A 303 21.97 -13.39 -17.18
C GLN A 303 22.24 -14.89 -17.38
N VAL A 304 22.89 -15.25 -18.50
CA VAL A 304 23.25 -16.64 -18.87
C VAL A 304 24.56 -17.06 -18.20
#